data_AF-A0A2V7MNL6-F1
#
_entry.id   AF-A0A2V7MNL6-F1
#
_cell.length_a   1.000
_cell.length_b   1.000
_cell.length_c   1.000
_cell.angle_alpha   90.00
_cell.angle_beta   90.00
_cell.angle_gamma   90.00
#
_symmetry.space_group_name_H-M   'P 1'
#
loop_
_entity.id
_entity.type
_entity.pdbx_description
1 polymer ?
#
loop_
_entity_poly.entity_id
_entity_poly.type
_entity_poly.pdbx_seq_one_letter_code
_entity_poly.pdbx_strand_id
1 'polypeptide(L)'
;MASKLSAEQQRRVEDILQFQRTVEHVAKLVAELEGNRAAKATFIDNLCETIARELSQMRQRALTANIGTLGDVAGAMSVMAGRGGGIFMKIRGLNDGLTSLRMQLDVTLKQAMTPDPKQAPGESH
;
A
#
# COMPACT_ATOMS: atom_id res chain seq x y z
N MET A 1 20.27 7.52 25.14
CA MET A 1 20.18 6.08 24.85
C MET A 1 19.07 5.88 23.85
N ALA A 2 19.31 5.20 22.72
CA ALA A 2 18.27 4.97 21.72
C ALA A 2 17.24 3.99 22.31
N SER A 3 16.03 4.48 22.58
CA SER A 3 14.93 3.67 23.11
C SER A 3 14.62 2.54 22.12
N LYS A 4 14.70 1.29 22.57
CA LYS A 4 14.30 0.12 21.77
C LYS A 4 12.80 0.23 21.48
N LEU A 5 12.39 -0.09 20.25
CA LEU A 5 10.98 -0.14 19.87
C LEU A 5 10.24 -1.14 20.77
N SER A 6 8.99 -0.83 21.13
CA SER A 6 8.12 -1.77 21.83
C SER A 6 7.76 -2.95 20.91
N ALA A 7 7.32 -4.08 21.49
CA ALA A 7 6.89 -5.24 20.72
C ALA A 7 5.73 -4.91 19.76
N GLU A 8 4.83 -4.01 20.17
CA GLU A 8 3.73 -3.52 19.34
C GLU A 8 4.22 -2.63 18.19
N GLN A 9 5.19 -1.74 18.46
CA GLN A 9 5.82 -0.93 17.41
C GLN A 9 6.54 -1.82 16.39
N GLN A 10 7.23 -2.86 16.86
CA GLN A 10 7.95 -3.79 15.98
C GLN A 10 7.00 -4.59 15.10
N ARG A 11 5.89 -5.09 15.65
CA ARG A 11 4.81 -5.72 14.86
C ARG A 11 4.23 -4.77 13.82
N ARG A 12 3.97 -3.52 14.20
CA ARG A 12 3.44 -2.50 13.28
C ARG A 12 4.41 -2.19 12.13
N VAL A 13 5.71 -2.11 12.42
CA VAL A 13 6.75 -1.96 11.41
C VAL A 13 6.74 -3.14 10.44
N GLU A 14 6.66 -4.38 10.96
CA GLU A 14 6.60 -5.58 10.11
C GLU A 14 5.38 -5.54 9.18
N ASP A 15 4.20 -5.18 9.69
CA ASP A 15 2.97 -5.05 8.90
C ASP A 15 3.16 -4.02 7.77
N ILE A 16 3.68 -2.83 8.07
CA ILE A 16 3.96 -1.77 7.09
C ILE A 16 4.92 -2.27 5.99
N LEU A 17 5.97 -3.01 6.36
CA LEU A 17 6.89 -3.60 5.39
C LEU A 17 6.21 -4.64 4.49
N GLN A 18 5.22 -5.40 5.00
CA GLN A 18 4.44 -6.31 4.15
C GLN A 18 3.58 -5.54 3.14
N PHE A 19 2.99 -4.42 3.55
CA PHE A 19 2.24 -3.55 2.65
C PHE A 19 3.15 -2.96 1.57
N GLN A 20 4.36 -2.49 1.92
CA GLN A 20 5.33 -2.01 0.93
C GLN A 20 5.67 -3.07 -0.11
N ARG A 21 5.90 -4.33 0.30
CA ARG A 21 6.13 -5.43 -0.65
C ARG A 21 4.95 -5.65 -1.60
N THR A 22 3.73 -5.53 -1.09
CA THR A 22 2.51 -5.66 -1.90
C THR A 22 2.41 -4.50 -2.91
N VAL A 23 2.69 -3.27 -2.48
CA VAL A 23 2.69 -2.09 -3.36
C VAL A 23 3.75 -2.22 -4.46
N GLU A 24 4.94 -2.70 -4.15
CA GLU A 24 5.98 -2.96 -5.17
C GLU A 24 5.59 -4.08 -6.14
N HIS A 25 4.89 -5.10 -5.68
CA HIS A 25 4.34 -6.13 -6.56
C HIS A 25 3.30 -5.53 -7.53
N VAL A 26 2.34 -4.74 -7.01
CA VAL A 26 1.34 -4.05 -7.84
C VAL A 26 2.02 -3.08 -8.82
N ALA A 27 3.07 -2.38 -8.41
CA ALA A 27 3.82 -1.48 -9.30
C ALA A 27 4.41 -2.22 -10.51
N LYS A 28 4.93 -3.45 -10.31
CA LYS A 28 5.41 -4.28 -11.42
C LYS A 28 4.28 -4.68 -12.37
N LEU A 29 3.12 -5.07 -11.83
CA LEU A 29 1.95 -5.42 -12.66
C LEU A 29 1.43 -4.20 -13.45
N VAL A 30 1.43 -3.00 -12.86
CA VAL A 30 1.04 -1.77 -13.56
C VAL A 30 2.04 -1.41 -14.66
N ALA A 31 3.34 -1.58 -14.41
CA ALA A 31 4.36 -1.39 -15.43
C ALA A 31 4.21 -2.41 -16.58
N GLU A 32 3.88 -3.66 -16.27
CA GLU A 32 3.59 -4.69 -17.27
C GLU A 32 2.35 -4.34 -18.09
N LEU A 33 1.29 -3.85 -17.44
CA LEU A 33 0.09 -3.35 -18.10
C LEU A 33 0.40 -2.18 -19.06
N GLU A 34 1.24 -1.24 -18.63
CA GLU A 34 1.64 -0.08 -19.43
C GLU A 34 2.49 -0.47 -20.65
N GLY A 35 3.43 -1.40 -20.47
CA GLY A 35 4.27 -1.96 -21.53
C GLY A 35 3.46 -2.77 -22.55
N ASN A 36 2.35 -3.37 -22.13
CA ASN A 36 1.51 -4.25 -22.94
C ASN A 36 0.14 -3.62 -23.30
N ARG A 37 0.02 -2.30 -23.27
CA ARG A 37 -1.23 -1.57 -23.58
C ARG A 37 -1.86 -1.86 -24.95
N ALA A 38 -1.07 -2.40 -25.89
CA ALA A 38 -1.52 -2.82 -27.23
C ALA A 38 -1.65 -4.35 -27.38
N ALA A 39 -1.50 -5.10 -26.29
CA ALA A 39 -1.69 -6.54 -26.28
C ALA A 39 -3.17 -6.91 -26.47
N LYS A 40 -3.43 -8.22 -26.56
CA LYS A 40 -4.80 -8.75 -26.67
C LYS A 40 -5.62 -8.32 -25.44
N ALA A 41 -6.89 -7.97 -25.67
CA ALA A 41 -7.80 -7.53 -24.61
C ALA A 41 -7.84 -8.51 -23.42
N THR A 42 -7.89 -9.82 -23.69
CA THR A 42 -7.88 -10.85 -22.64
C THR A 42 -6.65 -10.81 -21.73
N PHE A 43 -5.47 -10.44 -22.27
CA PHE A 43 -4.26 -10.30 -21.47
C PHE A 43 -4.35 -9.07 -20.56
N ILE A 44 -4.83 -7.95 -21.11
CA ILE A 44 -5.05 -6.70 -20.38
C ILE A 44 -6.07 -6.91 -19.25
N ASP A 45 -7.17 -7.60 -19.54
CA ASP A 45 -8.23 -7.90 -18.57
C ASP A 45 -7.70 -8.78 -17.43
N ASN A 46 -6.95 -9.84 -17.73
CA ASN A 46 -6.32 -10.70 -16.72
C ASN A 46 -5.36 -9.92 -15.81
N LEU A 47 -4.55 -9.01 -16.37
CA LEU A 47 -3.67 -8.13 -15.57
C LEU A 47 -4.49 -7.18 -14.68
N CYS A 48 -5.53 -6.56 -15.24
CA CYS A 48 -6.41 -5.68 -14.49
C CYS A 48 -7.12 -6.40 -13.33
N GLU A 49 -7.62 -7.62 -13.56
CA GLU A 49 -8.22 -8.47 -12.53
C GLU A 49 -7.21 -8.84 -11.44
N THR A 50 -5.99 -9.20 -11.82
CA THR A 50 -4.91 -9.52 -10.88
C THR A 50 -4.59 -8.31 -9.99
N ILE A 51 -4.40 -7.13 -10.60
CA ILE A 51 -4.16 -5.88 -9.87
C ILE A 51 -5.32 -5.58 -8.92
N ALA A 52 -6.57 -5.68 -9.39
CA ALA A 52 -7.75 -5.43 -8.58
C ALA A 52 -7.83 -6.38 -7.37
N ARG A 53 -7.49 -7.66 -7.57
CA ARG A 53 -7.50 -8.67 -6.52
C ARG A 53 -6.43 -8.40 -5.46
N GLU A 54 -5.19 -8.11 -5.86
CA GLU A 54 -4.09 -7.76 -4.94
C GLU A 54 -4.45 -6.55 -4.08
N LEU A 55 -4.98 -5.50 -4.71
CA LEU A 55 -5.40 -4.28 -4.02
C LEU A 55 -6.59 -4.51 -3.08
N SER A 56 -7.53 -5.39 -3.44
CA SER A 56 -8.66 -5.75 -2.57
C SER A 56 -8.19 -6.50 -1.33
N GLN A 57 -7.26 -7.45 -1.48
CA GLN A 57 -6.66 -8.14 -0.34
C GLN A 57 -5.85 -7.19 0.54
N MET A 58 -5.11 -6.25 -0.09
CA MET A 58 -4.39 -5.21 0.63
C MET A 58 -5.33 -4.32 1.46
N ARG A 59 -6.47 -3.90 0.89
CA ARG A 59 -7.50 -3.14 1.61
C ARG A 59 -7.99 -3.90 2.85
N GLN A 60 -8.36 -5.17 2.71
CA GLN A 60 -8.85 -5.96 3.83
C GLN A 60 -7.81 -6.04 4.96
N ARG A 61 -6.55 -6.31 4.62
CA ARG A 61 -5.45 -6.33 5.60
C ARG A 61 -5.22 -4.95 6.23
N ALA A 62 -5.26 -3.87 5.45
CA ALA A 62 -5.06 -2.51 5.94
C ALA A 62 -6.15 -2.09 6.95
N LEU A 63 -7.41 -2.48 6.71
CA LEU A 63 -8.51 -2.26 7.65
C LEU A 63 -8.29 -3.00 8.97
N THR A 64 -7.78 -4.23 8.93
CA THR A 64 -7.47 -4.99 10.16
C THR A 64 -6.28 -4.44 10.93
N ALA A 65 -5.27 -3.91 10.24
CA ALA A 65 -4.06 -3.35 10.85
C ALA A 65 -4.23 -1.88 11.31
N ASN A 66 -5.41 -1.28 11.05
CA ASN A 66 -5.72 0.12 11.34
C ASN A 66 -4.67 1.11 10.80
N ILE A 67 -4.13 0.83 9.60
CA ILE A 67 -3.11 1.66 8.95
C ILE A 67 -3.78 2.75 8.12
N GLY A 68 -4.26 3.78 8.81
CA GLY A 68 -4.72 5.05 8.24
C GLY A 68 -5.60 4.93 7.00
N THR A 69 -5.37 5.81 6.03
CA THR A 69 -6.10 5.90 4.75
C THR A 69 -5.65 4.88 3.71
N LEU A 70 -4.74 3.96 4.06
CA LEU A 70 -4.16 2.98 3.13
C LEU A 70 -5.25 2.08 2.52
N GLY A 71 -6.21 1.66 3.34
CA GLY A 71 -7.34 0.84 2.91
C GLY A 71 -8.29 1.54 1.93
N ASP A 72 -8.44 2.86 2.06
CA ASP A 72 -9.28 3.66 1.17
C ASP A 72 -8.65 3.79 -0.21
N VAL A 73 -7.36 4.14 -0.26
CA VAL A 73 -6.61 4.24 -1.52
C VAL A 73 -6.53 2.88 -2.21
N ALA A 74 -6.19 1.82 -1.46
CA ALA A 74 -6.18 0.45 -1.99
C ALA A 74 -7.54 0.05 -2.59
N GLY A 75 -8.64 0.39 -1.91
CA GLY A 75 -9.99 0.13 -2.39
C GLY A 75 -10.33 0.89 -3.66
N ALA A 76 -10.03 2.19 -3.70
CA ALA A 76 -10.27 3.02 -4.88
C ALA A 76 -9.47 2.50 -6.10
N MET A 77 -8.20 2.13 -5.90
CA MET A 77 -7.37 1.55 -6.95
C MET A 77 -7.88 0.19 -7.41
N SER A 78 -8.38 -0.66 -6.51
CA SER A 78 -9.00 -1.94 -6.88
C SER A 78 -10.18 -1.74 -7.82
N VAL A 79 -11.07 -0.80 -7.49
CA VAL A 79 -12.21 -0.45 -8.35
C VAL A 79 -11.73 0.11 -9.69
N MET A 80 -10.69 0.95 -9.70
CA MET A 80 -10.13 1.49 -10.93
C MET A 80 -9.56 0.39 -11.85
N ALA A 81 -8.81 -0.56 -11.28
CA ALA A 81 -8.29 -1.69 -12.02
C ALA A 81 -9.41 -2.58 -12.58
N GLY A 82 -10.39 -2.96 -11.76
CA GLY A 82 -11.44 -3.89 -12.18
C GLY A 82 -12.56 -3.28 -13.03
N ARG A 83 -12.88 -1.99 -12.85
CA ARG A 83 -14.08 -1.35 -13.45
C ARG A 83 -13.87 0.06 -13.97
N GLY A 84 -12.71 0.68 -13.73
CA GLY A 84 -12.37 2.01 -14.26
C GLY A 84 -12.35 2.05 -15.79
N GLY A 85 -12.38 3.25 -16.37
CA GLY A 85 -12.56 3.49 -17.82
C GLY A 85 -11.47 2.93 -18.76
N GLY A 86 -11.15 3.67 -19.83
CA GLY A 86 -10.17 3.19 -20.82
C GLY A 86 -8.78 2.90 -20.24
N ILE A 87 -8.00 2.04 -20.91
CA ILE A 87 -6.70 1.55 -20.43
C ILE A 87 -5.74 2.67 -20.03
N PHE A 88 -5.70 3.78 -20.76
CA PHE A 88 -4.86 4.94 -20.43
C PHE A 88 -5.26 5.62 -19.13
N MET A 89 -6.56 5.72 -18.86
CA MET A 89 -7.08 6.30 -17.62
C MET A 89 -6.79 5.38 -16.43
N LYS A 90 -6.92 4.05 -16.61
CA LYS A 90 -6.54 3.07 -15.60
C LYS A 90 -5.06 3.18 -15.24
N ILE A 91 -4.18 3.13 -16.23
CA ILE A 91 -2.72 3.21 -16.01
C ILE A 91 -2.37 4.50 -15.26
N ARG A 92 -2.90 5.65 -15.71
CA ARG A 92 -2.65 6.93 -15.04
C ARG A 92 -3.07 6.90 -13.57
N GLY A 93 -4.33 6.55 -13.28
CA GLY A 93 -4.81 6.60 -11.91
C GLY A 93 -4.22 5.50 -11.02
N LEU A 94 -3.79 4.36 -11.58
CA LEU A 94 -3.01 3.36 -10.85
C LEU A 94 -1.62 3.89 -10.49
N ASN A 95 -0.94 4.58 -11.40
CA ASN A 95 0.35 5.22 -11.10
C ASN A 95 0.23 6.34 -10.06
N ASP A 96 -0.82 7.18 -10.15
CA ASP A 96 -1.11 8.20 -9.15
C ASP A 96 -1.40 7.57 -7.77
N GLY A 97 -2.19 6.50 -7.75
CA GLY A 97 -2.49 5.72 -6.55
C GLY A 97 -1.25 5.06 -5.92
N LEU A 98 -0.38 4.45 -6.73
CA LEU A 98 0.89 3.87 -6.28
C LEU A 98 1.78 4.92 -5.60
N THR A 99 1.85 6.12 -6.16
CA THR A 99 2.62 7.24 -5.59
C THR A 99 2.06 7.62 -4.23
N SER A 100 0.74 7.72 -4.09
CA SER A 100 0.07 8.01 -2.81
C SER A 100 0.31 6.90 -1.77
N LEU A 101 0.18 5.63 -2.15
CA LEU A 101 0.41 4.49 -1.26
C LEU A 101 1.85 4.47 -0.73
N ARG A 102 2.84 4.67 -1.61
CA ARG A 102 4.26 4.74 -1.22
C ARG A 102 4.52 5.85 -0.22
N MET A 103 3.97 7.04 -0.47
CA MET A 103 4.11 8.19 0.43
C MET A 103 3.49 7.92 1.80
N GLN A 104 2.26 7.38 1.84
CA GLN A 104 1.59 7.05 3.09
C GLN A 104 2.35 5.99 3.89
N LEU A 105 2.87 4.95 3.22
CA LEU A 105 3.65 3.90 3.86
C LEU A 105 4.98 4.41 4.42
N ASP A 106 5.67 5.30 3.71
CA ASP A 106 6.91 5.92 4.20
C ASP A 106 6.65 6.78 5.45
N VAL A 107 5.61 7.63 5.43
CA VAL A 107 5.21 8.43 6.60
C VAL A 107 4.83 7.53 7.78
N THR A 108 4.02 6.50 7.53
CA THR A 108 3.58 5.57 8.58
C THR A 108 4.76 4.79 9.15
N LEU A 109 5.71 4.36 8.30
CA LEU A 109 6.91 3.65 8.75
C LEU A 109 7.77 4.53 9.65
N LYS A 110 8.02 5.78 9.25
CA LYS A 110 8.77 6.75 10.07
C LYS A 110 8.10 6.97 11.42
N GLN A 111 6.78 7.10 11.46
CA GLN A 111 6.01 7.23 12.71
C GLN A 111 6.14 5.98 13.58
N ALA A 112 6.00 4.78 13.00
CA ALA A 112 6.11 3.52 13.73
C ALA A 112 7.53 3.26 14.28
N MET A 113 8.55 3.77 13.60
CA MET A 113 9.97 3.68 14.03
C MET A 113 10.37 4.80 15.00
N THR A 114 9.51 5.77 15.28
CA THR A 114 9.79 6.81 16.27
C THR A 114 9.39 6.31 17.66
N PRO A 115 10.32 6.19 18.63
CA PRO A 115 9.98 5.74 19.98
C PRO A 115 8.99 6.71 20.64
N ASP A 116 7.99 6.18 21.33
CA ASP A 116 7.00 7.02 22.04
C ASP A 116 7.71 7.88 23.13
N PRO A 117 7.50 9.20 23.17
CA PRO A 117 8.11 10.05 24.20
C PRO A 117 7.56 9.78 25.62
N LYS A 118 6.49 8.99 25.75
CA LYS A 118 5.88 8.60 27.04
C LYS A 118 6.65 7.53 27.81
N GLN A 119 7.77 7.04 27.30
CA GLN A 119 8.73 6.22 28.06
C GLN A 119 10.05 6.95 28.23
N ALA A 120 10.00 8.20 28.69
CA ALA A 120 11.14 8.76 29.42
C ALA A 120 11.14 8.11 30.83
N PRO A 121 12.20 7.38 31.25
CA PRO A 121 12.34 6.99 32.64
C PRO A 121 12.63 8.26 33.44
N GLY A 122 11.60 8.86 34.03
CA GLY A 122 11.78 10.18 34.66
C GLY A 122 10.63 10.78 35.45
N GLU A 123 9.48 10.12 35.65
CA GLU A 123 8.50 10.57 36.65
C GLU A 123 8.31 9.48 37.70
N SER A 124 9.29 9.45 38.60
CA SER A 124 9.13 8.94 39.96
C SER A 124 8.99 10.17 40.87
N HIS A 125 7.97 10.12 41.73
CA HIS A 125 7.55 11.05 42.79
C HIS A 125 6.49 12.10 42.44
#